data_AF-Q2JTY7-F1
#
_entry.id   AF-Q2JTY7-F1
#
_cell.length_a   1.000
_cell.length_b   1.000
_cell.length_c   1.000
_cell.angle_alpha   90.00
_cell.angle_beta   90.00
_cell.angle_gamma   90.00
#
_symmetry.space_group_name_H-M   'P 1'
#
loop_
_entity.id
_entity.type
_entity.pdbx_description
1 polymer ?
#
loop_
_entity_poly.entity_id
_entity_poly.type
_entity_poly.pdbx_seq_one_letter_code
_entity_poly.pdbx_strand_id
1 'polypeptide(L)'
;MPGQTQGAKRWRVPGRGWRWAGILLLVWLGLASPAAGRIDPYVSHYLRTTEPIELPWDAEGHMLTFTPEQLTDGKNRFQSACLNCHVGGSTLPAPNISLSLKDLRGATPPRDTIQALVEYQRDPRSYDGTEVSYGCRPVPPSWMDDEALRNLAAFILRAAQVAPGWGSNAIGGG
;
A
#
# COMPACT_ATOMS: atom_id res chain seq x y z
N MET A 1 -76.36 -21.55 -6.20
CA MET A 1 -76.13 -22.97 -6.57
C MET A 1 -74.66 -23.13 -6.91
N PRO A 2 -73.91 -24.02 -6.22
CA PRO A 2 -72.46 -24.27 -6.44
C PRO A 2 -72.29 -25.16 -7.68
N GLY A 3 -71.18 -25.24 -8.42
CA GLY A 3 -69.76 -25.17 -8.08
C GLY A 3 -69.13 -26.45 -8.65
N GLN A 4 -68.45 -26.37 -9.80
CA GLN A 4 -67.71 -27.47 -10.44
C GLN A 4 -66.21 -27.24 -10.23
N THR A 5 -65.56 -28.10 -9.44
CA THR A 5 -64.12 -28.10 -9.20
C THR A 5 -63.43 -29.14 -10.11
N GLN A 6 -62.34 -28.71 -10.76
CA GLN A 6 -61.54 -29.52 -11.69
C GLN A 6 -60.56 -30.45 -10.96
N GLY A 7 -60.39 -31.65 -11.51
CA GLY A 7 -59.55 -32.73 -11.00
C GLY A 7 -58.04 -32.51 -11.20
N ALA A 8 -57.28 -33.12 -10.30
CA ALA A 8 -55.84 -32.98 -10.12
C ALA A 8 -54.99 -33.87 -11.05
N LYS A 9 -53.78 -33.41 -11.37
CA LYS A 9 -52.64 -34.29 -11.70
C LYS A 9 -51.52 -34.08 -10.68
N ARG A 10 -51.37 -35.04 -9.74
CA ARG A 10 -50.23 -35.12 -8.81
C ARG A 10 -49.13 -35.97 -9.43
N TRP A 11 -47.98 -35.35 -9.69
CA TRP A 11 -46.73 -36.06 -9.97
C TRP A 11 -46.02 -36.37 -8.65
N ARG A 12 -45.55 -37.62 -8.51
CA ARG A 12 -44.77 -38.13 -7.37
C ARG A 12 -43.29 -37.93 -7.68
N VAL A 13 -42.55 -37.18 -6.87
CA VAL A 13 -41.08 -37.07 -6.95
C VAL A 13 -40.47 -38.13 -6.03
N PRO A 14 -39.57 -39.01 -6.51
CA PRO A 14 -38.90 -40.00 -5.67
C PRO A 14 -37.83 -39.32 -4.79
N GLY A 15 -37.86 -39.63 -3.50
CA GLY A 15 -36.93 -39.12 -2.50
C GLY A 15 -35.59 -39.87 -2.49
N ARG A 16 -34.64 -39.31 -1.73
CA ARG A 16 -33.48 -40.00 -1.15
C ARG A 16 -32.24 -40.17 -2.06
N GLY A 17 -31.75 -39.07 -2.65
CA GLY A 17 -30.41 -39.03 -3.27
C GLY A 17 -29.65 -37.71 -3.08
N TRP A 18 -30.35 -36.62 -2.81
CA TRP A 18 -29.80 -35.26 -2.80
C TRP A 18 -29.40 -34.78 -1.39
N ARG A 19 -28.61 -35.57 -0.66
CA ARG A 19 -28.03 -35.12 0.62
C ARG A 19 -26.49 -35.09 0.63
N TRP A 20 -25.84 -35.80 -0.29
CA TRP A 20 -24.38 -35.85 -0.36
C TRP A 20 -23.77 -34.85 -1.36
N ALA A 21 -24.51 -34.49 -2.42
CA ALA A 21 -24.04 -33.52 -3.42
C ALA A 21 -23.97 -32.06 -2.91
N GLY A 22 -24.72 -31.72 -1.85
CA GLY A 22 -24.72 -30.37 -1.27
C GLY A 22 -23.53 -30.06 -0.35
N ILE A 23 -22.88 -31.09 0.19
CA ILE A 23 -21.81 -30.92 1.20
C ILE A 23 -20.47 -30.59 0.54
N LEU A 24 -20.19 -31.13 -0.66
CA LEU A 24 -18.95 -30.83 -1.40
C LEU A 24 -18.92 -29.41 -1.99
N LEU A 25 -20.09 -28.82 -2.30
CA LEU A 25 -20.18 -27.45 -2.85
C LEU A 25 -19.90 -26.37 -1.77
N LEU A 26 -20.21 -26.65 -0.50
CA LEU A 26 -19.99 -25.73 0.61
C LEU A 26 -18.53 -25.72 1.10
N VAL A 27 -17.78 -26.82 0.89
CA VAL A 27 -16.36 -26.91 1.24
C VAL A 27 -15.49 -26.12 0.24
N TRP A 28 -15.92 -25.96 -1.00
CA TRP A 28 -15.20 -25.15 -2.00
C TRP A 28 -15.42 -23.64 -1.89
N LEU A 29 -16.50 -23.17 -1.26
CA LEU A 29 -16.78 -21.74 -1.06
C LEU A 29 -16.19 -21.14 0.23
N GLY A 30 -15.54 -21.94 1.09
CA GLY A 30 -15.13 -21.54 2.44
C GLY A 30 -13.65 -21.23 2.68
N LEU A 31 -12.78 -21.21 1.66
CA LEU A 31 -11.32 -21.21 1.84
C LEU A 31 -10.54 -19.96 1.38
N ALA A 32 -11.22 -18.86 1.05
CA ALA A 32 -10.55 -17.61 0.73
C ALA A 32 -11.00 -16.49 1.67
N SER A 33 -10.81 -16.66 2.97
CA SER A 33 -10.67 -15.49 3.85
C SER A 33 -9.26 -14.94 3.59
N PRO A 34 -9.09 -13.79 2.90
CA PRO A 34 -7.80 -13.13 2.97
C PRO A 34 -7.56 -12.89 4.46
N ALA A 35 -6.42 -13.36 4.98
CA ALA A 35 -6.01 -12.98 6.32
C ALA A 35 -5.93 -11.45 6.29
N ALA A 36 -6.94 -10.77 6.83
CA ALA A 36 -6.93 -9.32 6.95
C ALA A 36 -5.72 -9.00 7.82
N GLY A 37 -4.63 -8.59 7.16
CA GLY A 37 -3.42 -8.17 7.83
C GLY A 37 -3.80 -7.07 8.81
N ARG A 38 -3.34 -7.17 10.05
CA ARG A 38 -3.64 -6.12 11.03
C ARG A 38 -3.05 -4.81 10.51
N ILE A 39 -3.91 -3.84 10.24
CA ILE A 39 -3.51 -2.48 9.88
C ILE A 39 -2.69 -1.90 11.04
N ASP A 40 -1.49 -1.40 10.75
CA ASP A 40 -0.64 -0.80 11.78
C ASP A 40 -1.30 0.48 12.33
N PRO A 41 -1.34 0.71 13.66
CA PRO A 41 -1.94 1.90 14.25
C PRO A 41 -1.38 3.22 13.71
N TYR A 42 -0.10 3.27 13.31
CA TYR A 42 0.48 4.44 12.67
C TYR A 42 -0.18 4.76 11.33
N VAL A 43 -0.50 3.72 10.54
CA VAL A 43 -1.15 3.87 9.24
C VAL A 43 -2.58 4.38 9.42
N SER A 44 -3.35 3.80 10.34
CA SER A 44 -4.71 4.25 10.58
C SER A 44 -4.77 5.65 11.21
N HIS A 45 -3.92 5.96 12.20
CA HIS A 45 -3.98 7.23 12.93
C HIS A 45 -3.23 8.37 12.23
N TYR A 46 -1.93 8.19 11.93
CA TYR A 46 -1.08 9.28 11.42
C TYR A 46 -1.12 9.39 9.90
N LEU A 47 -1.25 8.27 9.18
CA LEU A 47 -1.48 8.30 7.74
C LEU A 47 -2.96 8.47 7.38
N ARG A 48 -3.86 8.40 8.36
CA ARG A 48 -5.31 8.57 8.19
C ARG A 48 -5.86 7.62 7.11
N THR A 49 -5.40 6.37 7.13
CA THR A 49 -5.72 5.39 6.10
C THR A 49 -6.35 4.14 6.73
N THR A 50 -7.67 4.07 6.66
CA THR A 50 -8.47 2.88 7.05
C THR A 50 -9.17 2.22 5.88
N GLU A 51 -9.19 2.89 4.73
CA GLU A 51 -9.76 2.45 3.46
C GLU A 51 -8.69 2.62 2.36
N PRO A 52 -8.83 2.00 1.18
CA PRO A 52 -7.92 2.23 0.07
C PRO A 52 -7.82 3.72 -0.29
N ILE A 53 -6.61 4.17 -0.63
CA ILE A 53 -6.31 5.54 -1.05
C ILE A 53 -5.63 5.57 -2.41
N GLU A 54 -5.78 6.66 -3.14
CA GLU A 54 -5.06 6.94 -4.39
C GLU A 54 -3.79 7.75 -4.11
N LEU A 55 -2.66 7.34 -4.69
CA LEU A 55 -1.41 8.10 -4.68
C LEU A 55 -0.93 8.37 -6.12
N PRO A 56 -0.25 9.51 -6.40
CA PRO A 56 0.29 9.80 -7.72
C PRO A 56 1.27 8.72 -8.19
N TRP A 57 0.94 8.03 -9.28
CA TRP A 57 1.77 6.99 -9.86
C TRP A 57 2.96 7.59 -10.60
N ASP A 58 2.72 8.54 -11.49
CA ASP A 58 3.69 9.11 -12.42
C ASP A 58 3.50 10.63 -12.61
N ALA A 59 4.35 11.22 -13.46
CA ALA A 59 4.36 12.66 -13.72
C ALA A 59 3.22 13.11 -14.66
N GLU A 60 2.64 12.16 -15.39
CA GLU A 60 1.51 12.35 -16.31
C GLU A 60 0.17 12.53 -15.56
N GLY A 61 0.16 12.25 -14.26
CA GLY A 61 -0.99 12.44 -13.38
C GLY A 61 -1.85 11.19 -13.22
N HIS A 62 -1.35 10.01 -13.61
CA HIS A 62 -2.02 8.76 -13.28
C HIS A 62 -1.97 8.51 -11.77
N MET A 63 -2.99 7.82 -11.26
CA MET A 63 -3.11 7.48 -9.85
C MET A 63 -3.06 5.96 -9.68
N LEU A 64 -2.55 5.50 -8.54
CA LEU A 64 -2.53 4.09 -8.17
C LEU A 64 -3.15 3.90 -6.77
N THR A 65 -4.04 2.92 -6.66
CA THR A 65 -4.70 2.55 -5.42
C THR A 65 -3.76 1.76 -4.50
N PHE A 66 -3.73 2.14 -3.22
CA PHE A 66 -3.03 1.40 -2.15
C PHE A 66 -3.98 1.11 -0.99
N THR A 67 -3.96 -0.12 -0.48
CA THR A 67 -4.70 -0.52 0.72
C THR A 67 -3.96 -0.14 2.01
N PRO A 68 -4.65 -0.05 3.15
CA PRO A 68 -3.99 0.13 4.46
C PRO A 68 -2.95 -0.97 4.78
N GLU A 69 -3.16 -2.19 4.31
CA GLU A 69 -2.22 -3.32 4.48
C GLU A 69 -0.95 -3.10 3.66
N GLN A 70 -1.05 -2.59 2.43
CA GLN A 70 0.11 -2.25 1.61
C GLN A 70 0.93 -1.11 2.23
N LEU A 71 0.27 -0.08 2.78
CA LEU A 71 0.97 0.96 3.55
C LEU A 71 1.60 0.42 4.83
N THR A 72 0.97 -0.58 5.46
CA THR A 72 1.53 -1.28 6.64
C THR A 72 2.79 -2.07 6.26
N ASP A 73 2.78 -2.80 5.14
CA ASP A 73 3.97 -3.45 4.59
C ASP A 73 5.09 -2.43 4.29
N GLY A 74 4.75 -1.32 3.63
CA GLY A 74 5.68 -0.22 3.35
C GLY A 74 6.31 0.38 4.60
N LYS A 75 5.51 0.61 5.65
CA LYS A 75 6.00 1.08 6.96
C LYS A 75 7.00 0.11 7.57
N ASN A 76 6.71 -1.19 7.57
CA ASN A 76 7.58 -2.23 8.13
C ASN A 76 8.92 -2.29 7.39
N ARG A 77 8.89 -2.13 6.07
CA ARG A 77 10.10 -2.03 5.24
C ARG A 77 10.91 -0.77 5.57
N PHE A 78 10.24 0.37 5.70
CA PHE A 78 10.91 1.61 6.07
C PHE A 78 11.61 1.48 7.43
N GLN A 79 10.95 0.88 8.41
CA GLN A 79 11.51 0.64 9.74
C GLN A 79 12.74 -0.26 9.71
N SER A 80 12.73 -1.31 8.88
CA SER A 80 13.85 -2.26 8.80
C SER A 80 15.02 -1.78 7.94
N ALA A 81 14.77 -0.97 6.92
CA ALA A 81 15.75 -0.63 5.89
C ALA A 81 16.22 0.83 5.90
N CYS A 82 15.38 1.77 6.33
CA CYS A 82 15.58 3.21 6.08
C CYS A 82 15.73 4.03 7.38
N LEU A 83 15.21 3.52 8.50
CA LEU A 83 15.04 4.29 9.73
C LEU A 83 16.34 4.85 10.31
N ASN A 84 17.46 4.14 10.14
CA ASN A 84 18.77 4.56 10.64
C ASN A 84 19.22 5.92 10.08
N CYS A 85 18.78 6.27 8.87
CA CYS A 85 19.12 7.55 8.23
C CYS A 85 17.91 8.49 8.13
N HIS A 86 16.69 7.94 8.07
CA HIS A 86 15.47 8.68 7.74
C HIS A 86 14.40 8.69 8.84
N VAL A 87 14.80 8.64 10.10
CA VAL A 87 13.86 8.72 11.23
C VAL A 87 12.94 9.94 11.11
N GLY A 88 11.63 9.72 11.20
CA GLY A 88 10.61 10.78 11.07
C GLY A 88 10.63 11.50 9.72
N GLY A 89 11.19 10.92 8.66
CA GLY A 89 11.35 11.57 7.36
C GLY A 89 12.52 12.56 7.27
N SER A 90 13.37 12.65 8.31
CA SER A 90 14.64 13.41 8.23
C SER A 90 15.65 12.73 7.29
N THR A 91 16.83 13.33 7.11
CA THR A 91 17.98 12.68 6.50
C THR A 91 19.22 13.06 7.29
N LEU A 92 19.62 12.21 8.24
CA LEU A 92 20.74 12.51 9.16
C LEU A 92 22.06 12.93 8.47
N PRO A 93 22.53 12.26 7.39
CA PRO A 93 23.77 12.68 6.72
C PRO A 93 23.61 13.94 5.85
N ALA A 94 22.39 14.36 5.55
CA ALA A 94 22.11 15.55 4.74
C ALA A 94 20.86 16.29 5.27
N PRO A 95 20.95 16.98 6.43
CA PRO A 95 19.79 17.56 7.12
C PRO A 95 19.00 18.61 6.33
N ASN A 96 19.59 19.14 5.26
CA ASN A 96 18.94 20.11 4.36
C ASN A 96 18.10 19.45 3.26
N ILE A 97 18.15 18.11 3.12
CA ILE A 97 17.42 17.34 2.11
C ILE A 97 16.71 16.19 2.81
N SER A 98 15.47 16.43 3.23
CA SER A 98 14.64 15.46 3.94
C SER A 98 13.76 14.64 2.98
N LEU A 99 12.92 13.76 3.54
CA LEU A 99 11.81 13.11 2.85
C LEU A 99 10.50 13.91 2.96
N SER A 100 10.57 15.20 3.29
CA SER A 100 9.40 16.09 3.25
C SER A 100 8.86 16.22 1.82
N LEU A 101 7.56 16.46 1.67
CA LEU A 101 6.96 16.62 0.34
C LEU A 101 7.58 17.79 -0.44
N LYS A 102 8.04 18.84 0.27
CA LYS A 102 8.74 19.98 -0.33
C LYS A 102 10.05 19.55 -0.98
N ASP A 103 10.87 18.79 -0.26
CA ASP A 103 12.19 18.38 -0.75
C ASP A 103 12.05 17.30 -1.82
N LEU A 104 11.09 16.38 -1.68
CA LEU A 104 10.78 15.41 -2.74
C LEU A 104 10.40 16.10 -4.05
N ARG A 105 9.53 17.12 -4.00
CA ARG A 105 9.14 17.93 -5.17
C ARG A 105 10.27 18.77 -5.75
N GLY A 106 11.19 19.22 -4.90
CA GLY A 106 12.28 20.10 -5.32
C GLY A 106 13.48 19.37 -5.93
N ALA A 107 13.52 18.04 -5.87
CA ALA A 107 14.54 17.25 -6.55
C ALA A 107 14.40 17.34 -8.09
N THR A 108 15.46 17.02 -8.81
CA THR A 108 15.45 16.91 -10.27
C THR A 108 15.84 15.49 -10.70
N PRO A 109 14.94 14.73 -11.37
CA PRO A 109 13.50 15.02 -11.51
C PRO A 109 12.79 15.01 -10.14
N PRO A 110 11.56 15.58 -10.05
CA PRO A 110 10.75 15.50 -8.84
C PRO A 110 10.52 14.05 -8.40
N ARG A 111 10.55 13.82 -7.08
CA ARG A 111 10.43 12.50 -6.44
C ARG A 111 9.13 12.38 -5.62
N ASP A 112 8.06 13.01 -6.08
CA ASP A 112 6.75 13.06 -5.40
C ASP A 112 5.69 12.15 -6.04
N THR A 113 6.13 11.16 -6.82
CA THR A 113 5.32 10.08 -7.39
C THR A 113 5.87 8.71 -6.98
N ILE A 114 5.03 7.67 -7.03
CA ILE A 114 5.47 6.31 -6.70
C ILE A 114 6.58 5.86 -7.64
N GLN A 115 6.42 6.08 -8.94
CA GLN A 115 7.41 5.68 -9.94
C GLN A 115 8.76 6.37 -9.70
N ALA A 116 8.77 7.69 -9.49
CA ALA A 116 10.02 8.43 -9.28
C ALA A 116 10.74 8.02 -7.99
N LEU A 117 9.99 7.71 -6.92
CA LEU A 117 10.57 7.13 -5.71
C LEU A 117 11.20 5.77 -5.98
N VAL A 118 10.46 4.85 -6.62
CA VAL A 118 10.95 3.51 -6.98
C VAL A 118 12.22 3.60 -7.81
N GLU A 119 12.25 4.44 -8.84
CA GLU A 119 13.41 4.70 -9.68
C GLU A 119 14.59 5.20 -8.86
N TYR A 120 14.38 6.20 -7.99
CA TYR A 120 15.40 6.71 -7.10
C TYR A 120 15.97 5.63 -6.16
N GLN A 121 15.13 4.74 -5.63
CA GLN A 121 15.60 3.67 -4.76
C GLN A 121 16.36 2.59 -5.52
N ARG A 122 16.04 2.32 -6.80
CA ARG A 122 16.84 1.42 -7.64
C ARG A 122 18.20 2.01 -7.98
N ASP A 123 18.27 3.32 -8.27
CA ASP A 123 19.50 4.02 -8.66
C ASP A 123 19.56 5.44 -8.06
N PRO A 124 20.01 5.59 -6.80
CA PRO A 124 20.02 6.89 -6.12
C PRO A 124 20.91 7.92 -6.83
N ARG A 125 20.36 9.12 -7.05
CA ARG A 125 21.06 10.26 -7.66
C ARG A 125 21.18 11.46 -6.71
N SER A 126 22.10 12.38 -7.00
CA SER A 126 22.18 13.68 -6.32
C SER A 126 20.84 14.42 -6.42
N TYR A 127 20.62 15.45 -5.59
CA TYR A 127 19.35 16.18 -5.55
C TYR A 127 18.99 16.86 -6.87
N ASP A 128 20.00 17.26 -7.64
CA ASP A 128 19.89 17.81 -9.00
C ASP A 128 19.92 16.74 -10.11
N GLY A 129 20.08 15.45 -9.76
CA GLY A 129 20.05 14.32 -10.68
C GLY A 129 21.33 14.09 -11.50
N THR A 130 22.38 14.88 -11.29
CA THR A 130 23.59 14.88 -12.14
C THR A 130 24.56 13.75 -11.81
N GLU A 131 24.65 13.34 -10.55
CA GLU A 131 25.64 12.38 -10.05
C GLU A 131 24.98 11.17 -9.39
N VAL A 132 25.68 10.03 -9.34
CA VAL A 132 25.26 8.89 -8.52
C VAL A 132 25.44 9.26 -7.05
N SER A 133 24.40 9.09 -6.24
CA SER A 133 24.46 9.36 -4.81
C SER A 133 25.01 8.16 -4.05
N TYR A 134 26.12 8.36 -3.35
CA TYR A 134 26.65 7.40 -2.38
C TYR A 134 26.06 7.60 -0.97
N GLY A 135 25.25 8.64 -0.77
CA GLY A 135 24.62 8.96 0.52
C GLY A 135 23.35 8.16 0.80
N CYS A 136 22.82 7.45 -0.20
CA CYS A 136 21.68 6.56 -0.07
C CYS A 136 22.04 5.19 -0.69
N ARG A 137 21.66 4.10 -0.02
CA ARG A 137 21.95 2.75 -0.50
C ARG A 137 20.93 2.35 -1.58
N PRO A 138 21.36 1.84 -2.75
CA PRO A 138 20.46 1.24 -3.73
C PRO A 138 19.69 0.03 -3.18
N VAL A 139 18.44 -0.14 -3.60
CA VAL A 139 17.56 -1.27 -3.27
C VAL A 139 17.43 -2.16 -4.51
N PRO A 140 18.23 -3.24 -4.65
CA PRO A 140 18.10 -4.13 -5.80
C PRO A 140 16.86 -5.04 -5.71
N PRO A 141 16.34 -5.57 -6.85
CA PRO A 141 15.23 -6.52 -6.86
C PRO A 141 15.45 -7.78 -6.01
N SER A 142 16.72 -8.19 -5.83
CA SER A 142 17.10 -9.31 -4.96
C SER A 142 16.89 -9.06 -3.47
N TRP A 143 16.74 -7.80 -3.05
CA TRP A 143 16.43 -7.43 -1.67
C TRP A 143 14.96 -7.08 -1.49
N MET A 144 14.38 -6.31 -2.41
CA MET A 144 12.94 -6.03 -2.46
C MET A 144 12.48 -6.09 -3.90
N ASP A 145 11.50 -6.96 -4.18
CA ASP A 145 10.82 -6.99 -5.48
C ASP A 145 10.04 -5.69 -5.74
N ASP A 146 9.47 -5.57 -6.94
CA ASP A 146 8.82 -4.34 -7.37
C ASP A 146 7.56 -4.02 -6.55
N GLU A 147 6.84 -5.02 -6.04
CA GLU A 147 5.66 -4.80 -5.20
C GLU A 147 6.06 -4.29 -3.83
N ALA A 148 7.01 -4.95 -3.17
CA ALA A 148 7.57 -4.53 -1.89
C ALA A 148 8.13 -3.11 -1.96
N LEU A 149 8.85 -2.77 -3.04
CA LEU A 149 9.40 -1.43 -3.22
C LEU A 149 8.32 -0.38 -3.49
N ARG A 150 7.26 -0.71 -4.26
CA ARG A 150 6.09 0.17 -4.42
C ARG A 150 5.39 0.44 -3.10
N ASN A 151 5.21 -0.57 -2.25
CA ASN A 151 4.60 -0.39 -0.92
C ASN A 151 5.45 0.54 -0.04
N LEU A 152 6.79 0.39 -0.07
CA LEU A 152 7.71 1.30 0.62
C LEU A 152 7.59 2.74 0.10
N ALA A 153 7.59 2.94 -1.22
CA ALA A 153 7.40 4.25 -1.85
C ALA A 153 6.05 4.88 -1.47
N ALA A 154 4.97 4.08 -1.46
CA ALA A 154 3.64 4.53 -1.05
C ALA A 154 3.59 4.99 0.40
N PHE A 155 4.25 4.25 1.30
CA PHE A 155 4.39 4.68 2.69
C PHE A 155 5.11 6.03 2.81
N ILE A 156 6.26 6.20 2.15
CA ILE A 156 7.05 7.45 2.18
C ILE A 156 6.22 8.61 1.66
N LEU A 157 5.58 8.44 0.49
CA LEU A 157 4.81 9.49 -0.15
C LEU A 157 3.59 9.88 0.70
N ARG A 158 2.86 8.89 1.21
CA ARG A 158 1.71 9.16 2.08
C ARG A 158 2.13 9.84 3.37
N ALA A 159 3.24 9.41 3.99
CA ALA A 159 3.77 10.06 5.17
C ALA A 159 4.16 11.53 4.89
N ALA A 160 4.86 11.79 3.78
CA ALA A 160 5.20 13.14 3.34
C ALA A 160 3.98 14.05 3.10
N GLN A 161 2.85 13.48 2.68
CA GLN A 161 1.62 14.22 2.44
C GLN A 161 0.85 14.57 3.70
N VAL A 162 0.81 13.67 4.70
CA VAL A 162 -0.16 13.82 5.81
C VAL A 162 0.36 13.57 7.22
N ALA A 163 1.52 12.92 7.40
CA ALA A 163 1.99 12.56 8.73
C ALA A 163 2.50 13.81 9.47
N PRO A 164 1.98 14.13 10.66
CA PRO A 164 2.43 15.27 11.43
C PRO A 164 3.94 15.20 11.73
N GLY A 165 4.66 16.29 11.45
CA GLY A 165 6.09 16.41 11.71
C GLY A 165 7.02 15.68 10.72
N TRP A 166 6.47 14.98 9.71
CA TRP A 166 7.28 14.24 8.75
C TRP A 166 8.21 15.16 7.94
N GLY A 167 9.50 14.86 7.96
CA GLY A 167 10.54 15.65 7.28
C GLY A 167 10.71 17.07 7.84
N SER A 168 10.09 17.39 8.97
CA SER A 168 10.39 18.62 9.69
C SER A 168 11.67 18.44 10.50
N ASN A 169 12.58 19.42 10.45
CA ASN A 169 13.81 19.45 11.26
C ASN A 169 13.53 19.73 12.75
N ALA A 170 12.42 19.20 13.29
CA ALA A 170 11.98 19.41 14.67
C ALA A 170 12.93 18.77 15.73
N ILE A 171 14.04 18.16 15.30
CA ILE A 171 15.09 17.64 16.19
C ILE A 171 16.27 18.63 16.35
N GLY A 172 16.12 19.89 15.92
CA GLY A 172 17.13 20.92 16.14
C GLY A 172 16.63 22.36 15.95
N GLY A 173 16.28 23.04 17.05
CA GLY A 173 16.23 24.51 17.13
C GLY A 173 14.89 25.16 16.80
N GLY A 174 14.54 26.19 17.57
CA GLY A 174 13.36 27.03 17.35
C GLY A 174 13.56 28.11 16.29
#